data_AF-A0A142JLS7-F1
#
_entry.id   AF-A0A142JLS7-F1
#
_cell.length_a   1.000
_cell.length_b   1.000
_cell.length_c   1.000
_cell.angle_alpha   90.00
_cell.angle_beta   90.00
_cell.angle_gamma   90.00
#
_symmetry.space_group_name_H-M   'P 1'
#
loop_
_entity.id
_entity.type
_entity.pdbx_description
1 polymer ?
#
loop_
_entity_poly.entity_id
_entity_poly.type
_entity_poly.pdbx_seq_one_letter_code
_entity_poly.pdbx_strand_id
1 'polypeptide(L)'
;MELHLESHRYVRCRPDWRAAVLAGLIAGAVYMVLELLTARFLLYQGAWGTVKMVAAIILGREALSADAFNWTIVLAAGTVHFALSIILAAALALILSSFRLDTSLGLASVVGIVFGVVVYLVNFYVFARYMNWFDEARGWESLFAHALFGLVAADVYCNLERRRAAPEAQPSA
;
A
#
# COMPACT_ATOMS: atom_id res chain seq x y z
N MET A 1 4.98 44.73 -11.44
CA MET A 1 5.62 43.57 -10.80
C MET A 1 4.53 42.53 -10.64
N GLU A 2 4.25 41.80 -11.72
CA GLU A 2 3.15 40.83 -11.76
C GLU A 2 3.68 39.52 -11.18
N LEU A 3 3.20 39.18 -10.00
CA LEU A 3 3.45 37.89 -9.37
C LEU A 3 2.65 36.83 -10.14
N HIS A 4 3.31 36.17 -11.09
CA HIS A 4 2.84 34.91 -11.65
C HIS A 4 2.84 33.87 -10.53
N LEU A 5 1.73 33.79 -9.79
CA LEU A 5 1.39 32.60 -9.01
C LEU A 5 1.12 31.50 -10.03
N GLU A 6 2.13 30.69 -10.31
CA GLU A 6 1.98 29.40 -10.98
C GLU A 6 1.08 28.52 -10.10
N SER A 7 -0.23 28.71 -10.25
CA SER A 7 -1.26 27.85 -9.69
C SER A 7 -0.93 26.45 -10.16
N HIS A 8 -0.51 25.58 -9.23
CA HIS A 8 -0.07 24.23 -9.51
C HIS A 8 -1.06 23.56 -10.45
N ARG A 9 -0.64 23.43 -11.71
CA ARG A 9 -1.46 23.00 -12.81
C ARG A 9 -1.73 21.52 -12.56
N TYR A 10 -2.89 21.21 -11.97
CA TYR A 10 -3.46 19.87 -11.94
C TYR A 10 -3.72 19.44 -13.39
N VAL A 11 -2.67 19.03 -14.08
CA VAL A 11 -2.77 18.39 -15.38
C VAL A 11 -3.19 16.96 -15.06
N ARG A 12 -4.42 16.62 -15.45
CA ARG A 12 -5.03 15.31 -15.29
C ARG A 12 -4.27 14.28 -16.14
N CYS A 13 -3.05 13.92 -15.75
CA CYS A 13 -2.35 12.77 -16.30
C CYS A 13 -3.05 11.54 -15.75
N ARG A 14 -3.61 10.71 -16.65
CA ARG A 14 -4.22 9.45 -16.24
C ARG A 14 -3.09 8.49 -15.85
N PRO A 15 -3.01 8.00 -14.60
CA PRO A 15 -1.97 7.06 -14.23
C PRO A 15 -2.10 5.76 -15.03
N ASP A 16 -0.98 5.07 -15.22
CA ASP A 16 -1.02 3.72 -15.77
C ASP A 16 -1.63 2.74 -14.75
N TRP A 17 -2.92 2.45 -14.92
CA TRP A 17 -3.65 1.54 -14.04
C TRP A 17 -3.06 0.12 -13.99
N ARG A 18 -2.42 -0.36 -15.07
CA ARG A 18 -1.79 -1.68 -15.06
C ARG A 18 -0.55 -1.65 -14.17
N ALA A 19 0.26 -0.59 -14.28
CA ALA A 19 1.41 -0.38 -13.40
C ALA A 19 0.97 -0.23 -11.94
N ALA A 20 -0.11 0.51 -11.67
CA ALA A 20 -0.65 0.69 -10.32
C ALA A 20 -1.13 -0.62 -9.68
N VAL A 21 -1.85 -1.47 -10.44
CA VAL A 21 -2.28 -2.79 -9.96
C VAL A 21 -1.09 -3.69 -9.66
N LEU A 22 -0.09 -3.75 -10.56
CA LEU A 22 1.11 -4.56 -10.33
C LEU A 22 1.94 -4.05 -9.15
N ALA A 23 2.06 -2.73 -8.99
CA ALA A 23 2.70 -2.11 -7.84
C ALA A 23 2.00 -2.49 -6.53
N GLY A 24 0.66 -2.43 -6.50
CA GLY A 24 -0.12 -2.85 -5.34
C GLY A 24 0.04 -4.33 -5.00
N LEU A 25 0.06 -5.22 -6.00
CA LEU A 25 0.28 -6.65 -5.79
C LEU A 25 1.68 -6.94 -5.22
N ILE A 26 2.72 -6.33 -5.79
CA ILE A 26 4.11 -6.53 -5.36
C ILE A 26 4.33 -5.93 -3.97
N ALA A 27 3.93 -4.68 -3.75
CA ALA A 27 4.06 -4.02 -2.45
C ALA A 27 3.24 -4.74 -1.37
N GLY A 28 2.02 -5.17 -1.70
CA GLY A 28 1.17 -5.96 -0.81
C GLY A 28 1.80 -7.29 -0.43
N ALA A 29 2.41 -8.00 -1.38
CA ALA A 29 3.14 -9.24 -1.10
C ALA A 29 4.35 -9.01 -0.19
N VAL A 30 5.14 -7.97 -0.45
CA VAL A 30 6.29 -7.59 0.40
C VAL A 30 5.82 -7.26 1.82
N TYR A 31 4.77 -6.46 1.96
CA TYR A 31 4.19 -6.13 3.26
C TYR A 31 3.72 -7.38 4.01
N MET A 32 2.98 -8.27 3.33
CA MET A 32 2.48 -9.51 3.93
C MET A 32 3.63 -10.39 4.44
N VAL A 33 4.67 -10.59 3.62
CA VAL A 33 5.84 -11.38 4.03
C VAL A 33 6.52 -10.73 5.23
N LEU A 34 6.70 -9.41 5.22
CA LEU A 34 7.31 -8.70 6.33
C LEU A 34 6.49 -8.84 7.63
N GLU A 35 5.18 -8.67 7.60
CA GLU A 35 4.31 -8.85 8.77
C GLU A 35 4.38 -10.28 9.33
N LEU A 36 4.35 -11.30 8.46
CA LEU A 36 4.45 -12.69 8.88
C LEU A 36 5.81 -13.01 9.52
N LEU A 37 6.90 -12.48 8.94
CA LEU A 37 8.25 -12.62 9.48
C LEU A 37 8.40 -11.88 10.81
N THR A 38 7.91 -10.64 10.90
CA THR A 38 7.91 -9.85 12.13
C THR A 38 7.15 -10.55 13.24
N ALA A 39 5.93 -11.02 12.97
CA ALA A 39 5.15 -11.76 13.94
C ALA A 39 5.92 -12.98 14.47
N ARG A 40 6.53 -13.77 13.56
CA ARG A 40 7.24 -14.99 13.91
C ARG A 40 8.57 -14.75 14.64
N PHE A 41 9.39 -13.81 14.17
CA PHE A 41 10.79 -13.70 14.55
C PHE A 41 11.09 -12.52 15.47
N LEU A 42 10.33 -11.42 15.39
CA LEU A 42 10.53 -10.25 16.25
C LEU A 42 9.61 -10.31 17.47
N LEU A 43 8.32 -10.56 17.24
CA LEU A 43 7.32 -10.56 18.31
C LEU A 43 7.16 -11.93 18.99
N TYR A 44 7.73 -12.99 18.41
CA TYR A 44 7.57 -14.38 18.85
C TYR A 44 6.11 -14.81 19.00
N GLN A 45 5.23 -14.23 18.19
CA GLN A 45 3.80 -14.50 18.13
C GLN A 45 3.46 -15.43 16.95
N GLY A 46 2.27 -16.03 17.02
CA GLY A 46 1.70 -16.74 15.89
C GLY A 46 1.13 -15.78 14.84
N ALA A 47 1.56 -15.91 13.58
CA ALA A 47 1.03 -15.14 12.46
C ALA A 47 -0.50 -15.27 12.26
N TRP A 48 -1.10 -16.30 12.85
CA TRP A 48 -2.54 -16.55 12.78
C TRP A 48 -3.37 -15.41 13.35
N GLY A 49 -2.89 -14.71 14.39
CA GLY A 49 -3.56 -13.54 14.94
C GLY A 49 -3.79 -12.46 13.88
N THR A 50 -2.71 -12.05 13.19
CA THR A 50 -2.75 -11.06 12.12
C THR A 50 -3.68 -11.48 10.97
N VAL A 51 -3.64 -12.76 10.57
CA VAL A 51 -4.51 -13.28 9.51
C VAL A 51 -5.99 -13.14 9.90
N LYS A 52 -6.37 -13.51 11.13
CA LYS A 52 -7.75 -13.37 11.63
C LYS A 52 -8.20 -11.92 11.69
N MET A 53 -7.33 -11.01 12.11
CA MET A 53 -7.64 -9.57 12.20
C MET A 53 -8.03 -8.99 10.83
N VAL A 54 -7.31 -9.36 9.78
CA VAL A 54 -7.61 -8.91 8.41
C VAL A 54 -8.87 -9.60 7.87
N ALA A 55 -9.05 -10.90 8.09
CA ALA A 55 -10.27 -11.62 7.67
C ALA A 55 -11.54 -11.06 8.31
N ALA A 56 -11.46 -10.60 9.57
CA ALA A 56 -12.57 -10.03 10.32
C ALA A 56 -13.16 -8.76 9.68
N ILE A 57 -12.44 -8.09 8.77
CA ILE A 57 -12.95 -6.94 8.02
C ILE A 57 -14.20 -7.32 7.20
N ILE A 58 -14.23 -8.52 6.61
CA ILE A 58 -15.37 -8.99 5.81
C ILE A 58 -16.18 -10.09 6.48
N LEU A 59 -15.53 -10.96 7.29
CA LEU A 59 -16.21 -12.05 7.99
C LEU A 59 -16.81 -11.63 9.33
N GLY A 60 -16.50 -10.41 9.80
CA GLY A 60 -16.90 -9.92 11.11
C GLY A 60 -16.03 -10.45 12.25
N ARG A 61 -16.35 -9.99 13.46
CA ARG A 61 -15.55 -10.24 14.68
C ARG A 61 -15.44 -11.72 15.05
N GLU A 62 -16.42 -12.54 14.67
CA GLU A 62 -16.42 -13.98 14.92
C GLU A 62 -15.21 -14.70 14.29
N ALA A 63 -14.61 -14.13 13.24
CA ALA A 63 -13.38 -14.68 12.67
C ALA A 63 -12.19 -14.66 13.64
N LEU A 64 -12.21 -13.80 14.68
CA LEU A 64 -11.14 -13.68 15.67
C LEU A 64 -11.09 -14.87 16.64
N SER A 65 -12.22 -15.55 16.88
CA SER A 65 -12.27 -16.72 17.79
C SER A 65 -11.83 -18.03 17.13
N ALA A 66 -11.45 -18.01 15.85
CA ALA A 66 -11.00 -19.21 15.17
C ALA A 66 -9.65 -19.69 15.70
N ASP A 67 -9.63 -20.85 16.35
CA ASP A 67 -8.41 -21.40 16.95
C ASP A 67 -7.63 -22.28 15.97
N ALA A 68 -8.33 -22.96 15.07
CA ALA A 68 -7.73 -23.84 14.07
C ALA A 68 -7.57 -23.15 12.71
N PHE A 69 -6.62 -23.65 11.91
CA PHE A 69 -6.43 -23.24 10.53
C PHE A 69 -7.73 -23.42 9.72
N ASN A 70 -8.09 -22.38 8.97
CA ASN A 70 -9.29 -22.38 8.15
C ASN A 70 -9.02 -21.65 6.82
N TRP A 71 -9.23 -22.35 5.70
CA TRP A 71 -9.02 -21.80 4.36
C TRP A 71 -9.90 -20.58 4.07
N THR A 72 -11.13 -20.55 4.57
CA THR A 72 -12.03 -19.39 4.42
C THR A 72 -11.42 -18.13 5.05
N ILE A 73 -10.79 -18.27 6.21
CA ILE A 73 -10.11 -17.14 6.90
C ILE A 73 -8.90 -16.69 6.09
N VAL A 74 -8.07 -17.62 5.62
CA VAL A 74 -6.89 -17.30 4.80
C VAL A 74 -7.29 -16.59 3.50
N LEU A 75 -8.29 -17.10 2.80
CA LEU A 75 -8.77 -16.53 1.55
C LEU A 75 -9.43 -15.16 1.77
N ALA A 76 -10.21 -15.00 2.85
CA ALA A 76 -10.81 -13.72 3.22
C ALA A 76 -9.74 -12.69 3.54
N ALA A 77 -8.75 -13.03 4.37
CA ALA A 77 -7.64 -12.17 4.71
C ALA A 77 -6.84 -11.77 3.47
N GLY A 78 -6.48 -12.74 2.63
CA GLY A 78 -5.74 -12.49 1.38
C GLY A 78 -6.51 -11.58 0.42
N THR A 79 -7.83 -11.80 0.26
CA THR A 79 -8.69 -10.95 -0.58
C THR A 79 -8.69 -9.51 -0.10
N VAL A 80 -8.93 -9.29 1.20
CA VAL A 80 -8.93 -7.95 1.79
C VAL A 80 -7.55 -7.29 1.66
N HIS A 81 -6.49 -8.04 1.97
CA HIS A 81 -5.12 -7.55 1.93
C HIS A 81 -4.71 -7.06 0.54
N PHE A 82 -4.93 -7.88 -0.50
CA PHE A 82 -4.57 -7.51 -1.86
C PHE A 82 -5.51 -6.46 -2.44
N ALA A 83 -6.81 -6.47 -2.11
CA ALA A 83 -7.73 -5.43 -2.53
C ALA A 83 -7.31 -4.06 -1.98
N LEU A 84 -7.03 -3.97 -0.67
CA LEU A 84 -6.53 -2.74 -0.06
C LEU A 84 -5.19 -2.32 -0.64
N SER A 85 -4.25 -3.26 -0.82
CA SER A 85 -2.93 -2.96 -1.42
C SER A 85 -3.05 -2.35 -2.81
N ILE A 86 -3.93 -2.88 -3.67
CA ILE A 86 -4.19 -2.34 -5.01
C ILE A 86 -4.84 -0.95 -4.91
N ILE A 87 -5.87 -0.78 -4.08
CA ILE A 87 -6.57 0.50 -3.90
C ILE A 87 -5.60 1.59 -3.44
N LEU A 88 -4.75 1.28 -2.45
CA LEU A 88 -3.77 2.22 -1.90
C LEU A 88 -2.67 2.54 -2.90
N ALA A 89 -2.13 1.55 -3.63
CA ALA A 89 -1.16 1.81 -4.69
C ALA A 89 -1.74 2.62 -5.85
N ALA A 90 -3.02 2.38 -6.20
CA ALA A 90 -3.74 3.18 -7.17
C ALA A 90 -3.96 4.63 -6.71
N ALA A 91 -4.29 4.84 -5.43
CA ALA A 91 -4.37 6.17 -4.85
C ALA A 91 -3.00 6.87 -4.86
N LEU A 92 -1.93 6.16 -4.52
CA LEU A 92 -0.56 6.69 -4.60
C LEU A 92 -0.17 7.05 -6.04
N ALA A 93 -0.47 6.19 -7.03
CA ALA A 93 -0.24 6.48 -8.44
C ALA A 93 -0.98 7.73 -8.92
N LEU A 94 -2.24 7.92 -8.47
CA LEU A 94 -3.00 9.15 -8.73
C LEU A 94 -2.32 10.38 -8.13
N ILE A 95 -1.81 10.29 -6.91
CA ILE A 95 -1.07 11.38 -6.26
C ILE A 95 0.21 11.70 -7.05
N LEU A 96 1.03 10.69 -7.33
CA LEU A 96 2.29 10.86 -8.05
C LEU A 96 2.07 11.53 -9.42
N SER A 97 1.12 11.01 -10.21
CA SER A 97 0.80 11.51 -11.55
C SER A 97 0.14 12.90 -11.54
N SER A 98 -0.74 13.19 -10.57
CA SER A 98 -1.46 14.47 -10.51
C SER A 98 -0.54 15.63 -10.13
N PHE A 99 0.48 15.38 -9.31
CA PHE A 99 1.44 16.38 -8.82
C PHE A 99 2.80 16.34 -9.53
N ARG A 100 2.99 15.45 -10.52
CA ARG A 100 4.27 15.23 -11.23
C ARG A 100 5.43 14.86 -10.30
N LEU A 101 5.13 14.13 -9.23
CA LEU A 101 6.11 13.70 -8.22
C LEU A 101 6.90 12.45 -8.66
N ASP A 102 6.55 11.89 -9.82
CA ASP A 102 7.21 10.79 -10.52
C ASP A 102 8.46 11.23 -11.33
N THR A 103 8.76 12.53 -11.36
CA THR A 103 9.89 13.14 -12.08
C THR A 103 11.26 12.62 -11.65
N SER A 104 11.43 12.22 -10.39
CA SER A 104 12.62 11.53 -9.92
C SER A 104 12.24 10.33 -9.06
N LEU A 105 13.00 9.24 -9.16
CA LEU A 105 12.75 8.05 -8.35
C LEU A 105 12.85 8.38 -6.85
N GLY A 106 13.87 9.14 -6.44
CA GLY A 106 14.05 9.51 -5.03
C GLY A 106 12.90 10.33 -4.44
N LEU A 107 12.33 11.28 -5.20
CA LEU A 107 11.15 12.02 -4.76
C LEU A 107 9.94 11.09 -4.63
N ALA A 108 9.70 10.25 -5.63
CA ALA A 108 8.61 9.28 -5.60
C ALA A 108 8.73 8.33 -4.40
N SER A 109 9.93 7.83 -4.10
CA SER A 109 10.22 7.00 -2.92
C SER A 109 9.85 7.71 -1.61
N VAL A 110 10.26 8.98 -1.44
CA VAL A 110 9.94 9.78 -0.23
C VAL A 110 8.43 9.99 -0.11
N VAL A 111 7.76 10.34 -1.21
CA VAL A 111 6.29 10.49 -1.24
C VAL A 111 5.60 9.18 -0.89
N GLY A 112 6.10 8.06 -1.42
CA GLY A 112 5.64 6.71 -1.07
C GLY A 112 5.77 6.42 0.41
N ILE A 113 6.93 6.67 1.02
CA ILE A 113 7.15 6.49 2.46
C ILE A 113 6.16 7.31 3.28
N VAL A 114 6.03 8.61 2.98
CA VAL A 114 5.10 9.51 3.68
C VAL A 114 3.66 9.03 3.53
N PHE A 115 3.27 8.62 2.31
CA PHE A 115 1.96 8.04 2.06
C PHE A 115 1.72 6.79 2.90
N GLY A 116 2.69 5.88 2.96
CA GLY A 116 2.65 4.70 3.82
C GLY A 116 2.43 5.04 5.29
N VAL A 117 3.17 6.02 5.81
CA VAL A 117 2.98 6.51 7.19
C VAL A 117 1.57 7.08 7.41
N VAL A 118 1.03 7.84 6.45
CA VAL A 118 -0.35 8.33 6.52
C VAL A 118 -1.35 7.17 6.53
N VAL A 119 -1.14 6.15 5.70
CA VAL A 119 -1.98 4.94 5.69
C VAL A 119 -1.93 4.23 7.04
N TYR A 120 -0.76 4.08 7.66
CA TYR A 120 -0.64 3.53 9.02
C TYR A 120 -1.51 4.29 10.02
N LEU A 121 -1.42 5.63 10.02
CA LEU A 121 -2.19 6.47 10.93
C LEU A 121 -3.70 6.31 10.69
N VAL A 122 -4.13 6.28 9.44
CA VAL A 122 -5.54 6.07 9.08
C VAL A 122 -6.02 4.69 9.53
N ASN A 123 -5.27 3.63 9.21
CA ASN A 123 -5.63 2.26 9.56
C ASN A 123 -5.77 2.07 11.07
N PHE A 124 -4.75 2.50 11.82
CA PHE A 124 -4.67 2.19 13.23
C PHE A 124 -5.30 3.22 14.16
N TYR A 125 -5.60 4.44 13.72
CA TYR A 125 -6.18 5.48 14.60
C TYR A 125 -7.53 6.03 14.11
N VAL A 126 -7.85 5.87 12.82
CA VAL A 126 -9.16 6.24 12.28
C VAL A 126 -10.06 5.02 12.17
N PHE A 127 -9.65 3.99 11.41
CA PHE A 127 -10.47 2.78 11.23
C PHE A 127 -10.57 1.93 12.50
N ALA A 128 -9.52 1.91 13.32
CA ALA A 128 -9.54 1.21 14.60
C ALA A 128 -10.63 1.72 15.57
N ARG A 129 -11.19 2.93 15.37
CA ARG A 129 -12.38 3.38 16.14
C ARG A 129 -13.61 2.50 15.92
N TYR A 130 -13.71 1.88 14.74
CA TYR A 130 -14.77 0.95 14.38
C TYR A 130 -14.31 -0.51 14.48
N MET A 131 -13.03 -0.75 14.20
CA MET A 131 -12.38 -2.07 14.19
C MET A 131 -11.30 -2.15 15.27
N ASN A 132 -11.71 -2.00 16.53
CA ASN A 132 -10.80 -1.84 17.67
C ASN A 132 -9.85 -3.03 17.93
N TRP A 133 -10.07 -4.19 17.29
CA TRP A 133 -9.14 -5.32 17.36
C TRP A 133 -7.80 -5.03 16.67
N PHE A 134 -7.71 -3.99 15.82
CA PHE A 134 -6.44 -3.53 15.27
C PHE A 134 -5.54 -2.81 16.28
N ASP A 135 -6.04 -2.46 17.47
CA ASP A 135 -5.25 -1.77 18.49
C ASP A 135 -4.01 -2.59 18.92
N GLU A 136 -4.11 -3.92 18.93
CA GLU A 136 -3.01 -4.82 19.29
C GLU A 136 -1.89 -4.87 18.25
N ALA A 137 -2.17 -4.52 16.99
CA ALA A 137 -1.19 -4.47 15.92
C ALA A 137 -0.57 -3.06 15.75
N ARG A 138 -0.81 -2.14 16.70
CA ARG A 138 -0.11 -0.85 16.75
C ARG A 138 1.33 -1.07 17.21
N GLY A 139 2.27 -0.43 16.52
CA GLY A 139 3.68 -0.51 16.89
C GLY A 139 4.59 0.11 15.83
N TRP A 140 5.87 0.26 16.18
CA TRP A 140 6.89 0.70 15.24
C TRP A 140 7.04 -0.26 14.07
N GLU A 141 6.71 -1.52 14.28
CA GLU A 141 6.92 -2.60 13.32
C GLU A 141 5.92 -2.48 12.17
N SER A 142 4.65 -2.27 12.51
CA SER A 142 3.62 -2.00 11.51
C SER A 142 3.78 -0.62 10.88
N LEU A 143 4.27 0.39 11.61
CA LEU A 143 4.64 1.68 11.01
C LEU A 143 5.74 1.51 9.95
N PHE A 144 6.79 0.75 10.26
CA PHE A 144 7.87 0.45 9.34
C PHE A 144 7.37 -0.34 8.13
N ALA A 145 6.53 -1.36 8.35
CA ALA A 145 5.94 -2.15 7.28
C ALA A 145 5.13 -1.27 6.31
N HIS A 146 4.35 -0.33 6.84
CA HIS A 146 3.57 0.62 6.02
C HIS A 146 4.46 1.59 5.25
N ALA A 147 5.50 2.13 5.87
CA ALA A 147 6.49 2.98 5.20
C ALA A 147 7.17 2.22 4.05
N LEU A 148 7.56 0.96 4.28
CA LEU A 148 8.16 0.10 3.26
C LEU A 148 7.17 -0.24 2.14
N PHE A 149 5.91 -0.52 2.47
CA PHE A 149 4.85 -0.71 1.46
C PHE A 149 4.74 0.50 0.53
N GLY A 150 4.69 1.71 1.11
CA GLY A 150 4.60 2.94 0.34
C GLY A 150 5.82 3.17 -0.56
N LEU A 151 7.03 2.92 -0.04
CA LEU A 151 8.27 2.95 -0.81
C LEU A 151 8.20 2.00 -2.03
N VAL A 152 7.91 0.72 -1.78
CA VAL A 152 7.90 -0.32 -2.83
C VAL A 152 6.80 -0.02 -3.85
N ALA A 153 5.62 0.43 -3.41
CA ALA A 153 4.53 0.79 -4.31
C ALA A 153 4.92 1.94 -5.25
N ALA A 154 5.54 3.01 -4.72
CA ALA A 154 6.01 4.13 -5.53
C ALA A 154 7.08 3.70 -6.54
N ASP A 155 8.11 2.98 -6.08
CA ASP A 155 9.25 2.59 -6.90
C ASP A 155 8.84 1.64 -8.02
N VAL A 156 8.00 0.64 -7.72
CA VAL A 156 7.49 -0.29 -8.72
C VAL A 156 6.61 0.43 -9.73
N TYR A 157 5.70 1.30 -9.27
CA TYR A 157 4.84 2.08 -10.16
C TYR A 157 5.66 2.91 -11.16
N CYS A 158 6.57 3.76 -10.66
CA CYS A 158 7.38 4.64 -11.52
C CYS A 158 8.29 3.86 -12.46
N ASN A 159 8.82 2.70 -12.05
CA ASN A 159 9.63 1.86 -12.92
C ASN A 159 8.81 1.21 -14.04
N LEU A 160 7.61 0.74 -13.75
CA LEU A 160 6.72 0.14 -14.76
C LEU A 160 6.20 1.20 -15.73
N GLU A 161 5.82 2.38 -15.24
CA GLU A 161 5.35 3.50 -16.05
C GLU A 161 6.44 3.98 -17.02
N ARG A 162 7.68 4.19 -16.53
CA ARG A 162 8.83 4.57 -17.38
C ARG A 162 9.14 3.52 -18.46
N ARG A 163 9.08 2.23 -18.11
CA ARG A 163 9.30 1.13 -19.06
C ARG A 163 8.23 1.07 -20.15
N ARG A 164 7.02 1.57 -19.90
CA ARG A 164 5.95 1.61 -20.89
C ARG A 164 6.03 2.84 -21.78
N ALA A 165 6.52 3.96 -21.28
CA ALA A 165 6.76 5.16 -22.08
C ALA A 165 7.94 4.99 -23.07
N ALA A 166 8.96 4.21 -22.72
CA ALA A 166 10.13 3.95 -23.58
C ALA A 166 9.83 3.28 -24.95
N PRO A 167 8.99 2.23 -25.06
CA PRO A 167 8.70 1.55 -26.33
C PRO A 167 7.86 2.38 -27.33
N GLU A 168 7.21 3.46 -26.91
CA GLU A 168 6.45 4.33 -27.83
C GLU A 168 7.34 5.38 -28.54
N ALA A 169 8.61 5.54 -28.12
CA ALA A 169 9.51 6.58 -28.62
C ALA A 169 10.35 6.19 -29.87
N GLN A 170 10.04 5.07 -30.53
CA GLN A 170 10.61 4.72 -31.85
C GLN A 170 9.48 4.30 -32.79
N PRO A 171 9.19 5.11 -33.83
CA PRO A 171 9.86 4.86 -35.10
C PRO A 171 10.21 6.12 -35.90
N SER A 172 11.45 6.20 -36.40
CA SER A 172 11.72 6.80 -37.71
C SER A 172 12.96 6.13 -38.30
N ALA A 173 12.72 5.45 -39.43
CA ALA A 173 13.72 4.92 -40.35
C ALA A 173 14.55 6.05 -41.00
#